data_AF-G0P1W5-F1
#
_entry.id   AF-G0P1W5-F1
#
_cell.length_a   1.000
_cell.length_b   1.000
_cell.length_c   1.000
_cell.angle_alpha   90.00
_cell.angle_beta   90.00
_cell.angle_gamma   90.00
#
_symmetry.space_group_name_H-M   'P 1'
#
loop_
_entity.id
_entity.type
_entity.pdbx_description
1 polymer ?
#
loop_
_entity_poly.entity_id
_entity_poly.type
_entity_poly.pdbx_seq_one_letter_code
_entity_poly.pdbx_strand_id
1 'polypeptide(L)'
;MKKESIEDEKHTWQHCRPDIVEEYSQHGYRLIAVAEKELVVGSEVQKTPRQSIECDLTLIGLVALENRLKPVTTEVIQKLNEANIRSVMVTGDNLLTALSVARECGIIQSKKTAYLIEHEPGVVDKKNRTILTIREKGEHHTQEKQAKSMDLSKMSNKDCQFAISGSTFSVVTHEYPELMDQLVCVCNVFARMAPEQKQLLVEHLQEVGQTVAMCGDGANDCAALKAAHAGISLSEAEASIAAPFTSKVGGVRGGVY
;
A
#
# COMPACT_ATOMS: atom_id res chain seq x y z
N MET A 1 18.59 9.39 -5.03
CA MET A 1 18.02 8.13 -5.57
C MET A 1 16.56 8.36 -5.89
N LYS A 2 16.21 8.56 -7.16
CA LYS A 2 14.81 8.57 -7.59
C LYS A 2 14.36 7.11 -7.75
N LYS A 3 13.24 6.74 -7.13
CA LYS A 3 12.49 5.52 -7.45
C LYS A 3 11.84 5.77 -8.81
N GLU A 4 12.46 5.30 -9.88
CA GLU A 4 11.82 5.18 -11.18
C GLU A 4 11.41 3.72 -11.35
N SER A 5 10.13 3.48 -11.59
CA SER A 5 9.58 2.19 -11.98
C SER A 5 10.08 1.88 -13.39
N ILE A 6 11.07 1.00 -13.49
CA ILE A 6 11.54 0.44 -14.76
C ILE A 6 10.50 -0.60 -15.21
N GLU A 7 9.28 -0.19 -15.55
CA GLU A 7 8.26 -1.11 -16.07
C GLU A 7 8.11 -1.00 -17.60
N ASP A 8 8.68 0.04 -18.23
CA ASP A 8 8.35 0.40 -19.62
C ASP A 8 9.31 -0.14 -20.70
N GLU A 9 10.47 -0.71 -20.36
CA GLU A 9 11.43 -1.21 -21.36
C GLU A 9 11.30 -2.71 -21.61
N LYS A 10 10.39 -3.09 -22.53
CA LYS A 10 10.07 -4.48 -22.91
C LYS A 10 11.25 -5.34 -23.42
N HIS A 11 12.43 -4.78 -23.67
CA HIS A 11 13.57 -5.51 -24.23
C HIS A 11 14.53 -6.10 -23.17
N THR A 12 14.53 -5.61 -21.94
CA THR A 12 15.43 -6.06 -20.85
C THR A 12 14.85 -7.18 -19.97
N TRP A 13 13.57 -7.54 -20.15
CA TRP A 13 12.85 -8.48 -19.28
C TRP A 13 12.88 -9.95 -19.69
N GLN A 14 13.61 -10.34 -20.74
CA GLN A 14 13.59 -11.72 -21.22
C GLN A 14 14.10 -12.76 -20.21
N HIS A 15 14.75 -12.37 -19.10
CA HIS A 15 15.31 -13.29 -18.12
C HIS A 15 14.78 -13.11 -16.69
N CYS A 16 14.07 -12.02 -16.38
CA CYS A 16 13.38 -11.90 -15.09
C CYS A 16 12.04 -12.61 -15.25
N ARG A 17 11.88 -13.80 -14.67
CA ARG A 17 10.58 -14.45 -14.73
C ARG A 17 9.59 -13.68 -13.85
N PRO A 18 8.49 -13.11 -14.40
CA PRO A 18 7.56 -12.28 -13.64
C PRO A 18 6.87 -13.04 -12.49
N ASP A 19 6.74 -14.36 -12.62
CA ASP A 19 6.23 -15.28 -11.61
C ASP A 19 7.02 -15.19 -10.29
N ILE A 20 8.36 -15.11 -10.34
CA ILE A 20 9.21 -15.00 -9.13
C ILE A 20 9.00 -13.65 -8.44
N VAL A 21 8.93 -12.56 -9.22
CA VAL A 21 8.68 -11.22 -8.65
C VAL A 21 7.33 -11.20 -7.94
N GLU A 22 6.31 -11.77 -8.57
CA GLU A 22 4.98 -11.85 -8.01
C GLU A 22 4.93 -12.75 -6.77
N GLU A 23 5.53 -13.94 -6.82
CA GLU A 23 5.58 -14.90 -5.70
C GLU A 23 6.24 -14.29 -4.46
N TYR A 24 7.45 -13.72 -4.61
CA TYR A 24 8.15 -13.12 -3.46
C TYR A 24 7.44 -11.85 -2.96
N SER A 25 6.83 -11.06 -3.85
CA SER A 25 6.02 -9.90 -3.44
C SER A 25 4.77 -10.33 -2.66
N GLN A 26 4.15 -11.46 -3.03
CA GLN A 26 3.01 -12.03 -2.29
C GLN A 26 3.41 -12.51 -0.89
N HIS A 27 4.65 -12.98 -0.71
CA HIS A 27 5.21 -13.33 0.60
C HIS A 27 5.71 -12.11 1.41
N GLY A 28 5.49 -10.89 0.93
CA GLY A 28 5.83 -9.67 1.67
C GLY A 28 7.29 -9.24 1.56
N TYR A 29 8.08 -9.83 0.66
CA TYR A 29 9.45 -9.39 0.41
C TYR A 29 9.46 -8.13 -0.46
N ARG A 30 10.32 -7.19 -0.10
CA ARG A 30 10.67 -6.04 -0.95
C ARG A 30 11.82 -6.44 -1.85
N LEU A 31 11.56 -6.48 -3.16
CA LEU A 31 12.53 -6.90 -4.16
C LEU A 31 13.28 -5.70 -4.75
N ILE A 32 14.58 -5.86 -4.97
CA ILE A 32 15.43 -4.94 -5.73
C ILE A 32 16.08 -5.74 -6.85
N ALA A 33 15.85 -5.32 -8.10
CA ALA A 33 16.53 -5.89 -9.25
C ALA A 33 17.92 -5.26 -9.41
N VAL A 34 18.92 -6.11 -9.64
CA VAL A 34 20.30 -5.71 -9.90
C VAL A 34 20.67 -6.14 -11.31
N ALA A 35 21.06 -5.18 -12.14
CA ALA A 35 21.45 -5.39 -13.52
C ALA A 35 22.73 -4.60 -13.83
N GLU A 36 23.52 -5.10 -14.78
CA GLU A 36 24.77 -4.48 -15.20
C GLU A 36 24.85 -4.25 -16.70
N LYS A 37 25.73 -3.35 -17.11
CA LYS A 37 26.10 -3.10 -18.50
C LYS A 37 27.55 -2.67 -18.53
N GLU A 38 28.35 -3.32 -19.35
CA GLU A 38 29.72 -2.88 -19.58
C GLU A 38 29.71 -1.57 -20.37
N LEU A 39 30.36 -0.55 -19.82
CA LEU A 39 30.51 0.76 -20.45
C LEU A 39 31.97 0.95 -20.88
N VAL A 40 32.17 1.33 -22.14
CA VAL A 40 33.48 1.77 -22.60
C VAL A 40 33.71 3.21 -22.10
N VAL A 41 34.59 3.36 -21.12
CA VAL A 41 34.84 4.66 -20.48
C VAL A 41 35.64 5.57 -21.44
N GLY A 42 34.93 6.48 -22.10
CA GLY A 42 35.49 7.60 -22.86
C GLY A 42 35.23 8.95 -22.17
N SER A 43 35.91 10.01 -22.62
CA SER A 43 35.75 11.39 -22.11
C SER A 43 34.33 11.97 -22.23
N GLU A 44 33.44 11.31 -22.97
CA GLU A 44 32.06 11.77 -23.20
C GLU A 44 31.02 11.15 -22.24
N VAL A 45 31.38 10.16 -21.42
CA VAL A 45 30.44 9.47 -20.52
C VAL A 45 29.75 10.42 -19.53
N GLN A 46 30.44 11.50 -19.12
CA GLN A 46 29.86 12.51 -18.23
C GLN A 46 28.79 13.40 -18.90
N LYS A 47 28.74 13.43 -20.23
CA LYS A 47 27.78 14.23 -21.02
C LYS A 47 26.64 13.39 -21.59
N THR A 48 26.74 12.07 -21.50
CA THR A 48 25.75 11.13 -22.00
C THR A 48 24.48 11.17 -21.13
N PRO A 49 23.28 11.25 -21.72
CA PRO A 49 22.02 11.22 -20.96
C PRO A 49 21.86 9.91 -20.17
N ARG A 50 21.40 10.01 -18.92
CA ARG A 50 21.21 8.87 -18.02
C ARG A 50 20.39 7.73 -18.65
N GLN A 51 19.32 8.05 -19.38
CA GLN A 51 18.46 7.07 -20.04
C GLN A 51 19.19 6.20 -21.06
N SER A 52 20.16 6.76 -21.79
CA SER A 52 20.97 6.00 -22.76
C SER A 52 22.02 5.09 -22.10
N ILE A 53 22.31 5.32 -20.82
CA ILE A 53 23.18 4.47 -20.01
C ILE A 53 22.35 3.37 -19.34
N GLU A 54 21.14 3.69 -18.88
CA GLU A 54 20.22 2.80 -18.15
C GLU A 54 19.35 1.90 -19.05
N CYS A 55 19.66 1.77 -20.35
CA CYS A 55 19.01 0.85 -21.29
C CYS A 55 19.86 -0.41 -21.56
N ASP A 56 19.25 -1.49 -22.04
CA ASP A 56 19.92 -2.73 -22.46
C ASP A 56 20.83 -3.35 -21.37
N LEU A 57 20.35 -3.35 -20.12
CA LEU A 57 21.04 -3.95 -18.98
C LEU A 57 20.88 -5.48 -18.97
N THR A 58 21.92 -6.20 -18.52
CA THR A 58 21.85 -7.63 -18.23
C THR A 58 21.49 -7.83 -16.77
N LEU A 59 20.36 -8.49 -16.50
CA LEU A 59 19.94 -8.81 -15.14
C LEU A 59 20.93 -9.80 -14.50
N ILE A 60 21.48 -9.42 -13.35
CA ILE A 60 22.36 -10.28 -12.54
C ILE A 60 21.52 -11.09 -11.54
N GLY A 61 20.52 -10.44 -10.91
CA GLY A 61 19.66 -11.11 -9.94
C GLY A 61 18.72 -10.18 -9.17
N LEU A 62 18.08 -10.76 -8.17
CA LEU A 62 17.13 -10.09 -7.27
C LEU A 62 17.65 -10.16 -5.83
N VAL A 63 17.57 -9.04 -5.12
CA VAL A 63 17.76 -8.98 -3.66
C VAL A 63 16.38 -8.92 -3.01
N ALA A 64 16.08 -9.91 -2.17
CA ALA A 64 14.84 -9.95 -1.40
C ALA A 64 15.08 -9.44 0.03
N LEU A 65 14.35 -8.40 0.41
CA LEU A 65 14.39 -7.82 1.75
C LEU A 65 13.10 -8.19 2.48
N GLU A 66 13.22 -8.90 3.60
CA GLU A 66 12.08 -9.26 4.44
C GLU A 66 11.75 -8.11 5.41
N ASN A 67 10.53 -7.59 5.37
CA ASN A 67 10.06 -6.64 6.38
C ASN A 67 9.30 -7.39 7.47
N ARG A 68 10.01 -7.83 8.51
CA ARG A 68 9.40 -8.61 9.59
C ARG A 68 8.51 -7.73 10.45
N LEU A 69 7.34 -8.25 10.78
CA LEU A 69 6.49 -7.68 11.81
C LEU A 69 7.25 -7.61 13.14
N LYS A 70 7.06 -6.50 13.87
CA LYS A 70 7.52 -6.44 15.27
C LYS A 70 6.79 -7.53 16.07
N PRO A 71 7.46 -8.30 16.93
CA PRO A 71 6.84 -9.43 17.63
C PRO A 71 5.56 -9.08 18.41
N VAL A 72 5.48 -7.84 18.89
CA VAL A 72 4.35 -7.33 19.68
C VAL A 72 3.14 -6.93 18.83
N THR A 73 3.29 -6.76 17.51
CA THR A 73 2.24 -6.24 16.63
C THR A 73 1.01 -7.12 16.64
N THR A 74 1.17 -8.43 16.45
CA THR A 74 0.04 -9.37 16.35
C THR A 74 -0.79 -9.41 17.63
N GLU A 75 -0.13 -9.42 18.80
CA GLU A 75 -0.82 -9.38 20.10
C GLU A 75 -1.61 -8.08 20.31
N VAL A 76 -1.06 -6.94 19.88
CA VAL A 76 -1.72 -5.64 20.00
C VAL A 76 -2.94 -5.57 19.08
N ILE A 77 -2.79 -5.96 17.81
CA ILE A 77 -3.92 -6.00 16.87
C ILE A 77 -5.01 -6.95 17.36
N GLN A 78 -4.64 -8.10 17.93
CA GLN A 78 -5.60 -9.03 18.53
C GLN A 78 -6.37 -8.37 19.69
N LYS A 79 -5.69 -7.69 20.62
CA LYS A 79 -6.35 -6.97 21.72
C LYS A 79 -7.30 -5.87 21.22
N LEU A 80 -6.90 -5.15 20.17
CA LEU A 80 -7.76 -4.14 19.54
C LEU A 80 -9.01 -4.79 18.93
N ASN A 81 -8.85 -5.91 18.23
CA ASN A 81 -9.97 -6.66 17.66
C ASN A 81 -10.91 -7.20 18.76
N GLU A 82 -10.37 -7.74 19.86
CA GLU A 82 -11.15 -8.21 21.03
C GLU A 82 -11.90 -7.06 21.71
N ALA A 83 -11.34 -5.85 21.71
CA ALA A 83 -11.97 -4.64 22.21
C ALA A 83 -13.00 -4.02 21.22
N ASN A 84 -13.26 -4.67 20.09
CA ASN A 84 -14.10 -4.15 18.99
C ASN A 84 -13.61 -2.82 18.41
N ILE A 85 -12.30 -2.57 18.46
CA ILE A 85 -11.65 -1.42 17.81
C ILE A 85 -11.22 -1.85 16.41
N ARG A 86 -11.80 -1.21 15.39
CA ARG A 86 -11.47 -1.50 13.99
C ARG A 86 -10.05 -1.03 13.68
N SER A 87 -9.18 -1.98 13.34
CA SER A 87 -7.83 -1.70 12.86
C SER A 87 -7.82 -1.50 11.34
N VAL A 88 -7.19 -0.41 10.88
CA VAL A 88 -6.99 -0.07 9.45
C VAL A 88 -5.50 0.14 9.21
N MET A 89 -4.96 -0.49 8.17
CA MET A 89 -3.58 -0.33 7.73
C MET A 89 -3.48 0.75 6.66
N VAL A 90 -2.53 1.67 6.80
CA VAL A 90 -2.21 2.69 5.80
C VAL A 90 -0.69 2.72 5.58
N THR A 91 -0.23 2.38 4.38
CA THR A 91 1.21 2.21 4.08
C THR A 91 1.61 2.77 2.71
N GLY A 92 2.90 3.08 2.56
CA GLY A 92 3.54 3.44 1.29
C GLY A 92 4.07 2.24 0.48
N ASP A 93 3.96 1.03 1.02
CA ASP A 93 4.37 -0.22 0.37
C ASP A 93 3.38 -0.67 -0.72
N ASN A 94 3.81 -1.66 -1.50
CA ASN A 94 2.94 -2.30 -2.51
C ASN A 94 1.72 -2.94 -1.82
N LEU A 95 0.57 -2.87 -2.49
CA LEU A 95 -0.70 -3.47 -2.09
C LEU A 95 -0.59 -4.96 -1.78
N LEU A 96 0.17 -5.74 -2.56
CA LEU A 96 0.33 -7.18 -2.31
C LEU A 96 1.09 -7.46 -1.01
N THR A 97 2.16 -6.72 -0.76
CA THR A 97 2.96 -6.79 0.48
C THR A 97 2.10 -6.36 1.67
N ALA A 98 1.39 -5.23 1.54
CA ALA A 98 0.51 -4.71 2.58
C ALA A 98 -0.60 -5.72 2.94
N LEU A 99 -1.21 -6.36 1.95
CA LEU A 99 -2.18 -7.43 2.17
C LEU A 99 -1.59 -8.63 2.92
N SER A 100 -0.37 -9.04 2.57
CA SER A 100 0.33 -10.16 3.20
C SER A 100 0.56 -9.87 4.68
N VAL A 101 1.15 -8.71 4.98
CA VAL A 101 1.39 -8.21 6.34
C VAL A 101 0.08 -8.04 7.12
N ALA A 102 -0.97 -7.52 6.47
CA ALA A 102 -2.28 -7.33 7.10
C ALA A 102 -2.95 -8.65 7.47
N ARG A 103 -2.76 -9.73 6.69
CA ARG A 103 -3.22 -11.08 7.04
C ARG A 103 -2.40 -11.67 8.18
N GLU A 104 -1.08 -11.50 8.15
CA GLU A 104 -0.18 -12.03 9.18
C GLU A 104 -0.43 -11.40 10.55
N CYS A 105 -0.68 -10.09 10.62
CA CYS A 105 -0.97 -9.40 11.89
C CYS A 105 -2.44 -9.45 12.33
N GLY A 106 -3.35 -9.99 11.49
CA GLY A 106 -4.77 -10.12 11.82
C GLY A 106 -5.63 -8.87 11.62
N ILE A 107 -5.14 -7.87 10.86
CA ILE A 107 -5.98 -6.77 10.35
C ILE A 107 -6.99 -7.30 9.34
N ILE A 108 -6.52 -8.20 8.45
CA ILE A 108 -7.39 -9.05 7.65
C ILE A 108 -7.55 -10.37 8.40
N GLN A 109 -8.78 -10.71 8.74
CA GLN A 109 -9.09 -11.94 9.46
C GLN A 109 -8.91 -13.13 8.52
N SER A 110 -8.23 -14.19 8.97
CA SER A 110 -7.92 -15.36 8.13
C SER A 110 -9.15 -16.07 7.55
N LYS A 111 -10.34 -15.88 8.14
CA LYS A 111 -11.61 -16.45 7.66
C LYS A 111 -12.33 -15.59 6.63
N LYS A 112 -11.86 -14.36 6.38
CA LYS A 112 -12.51 -13.41 5.48
C LYS A 112 -11.79 -13.33 4.15
N THR A 113 -12.57 -13.20 3.09
CA THR A 113 -12.03 -13.00 1.74
C THR A 113 -11.56 -11.55 1.59
N ALA A 114 -10.35 -11.37 1.05
CA ALA A 114 -9.79 -10.07 0.75
C ALA A 114 -10.02 -9.71 -0.73
N TYR A 115 -10.66 -8.57 -0.96
CA TYR A 115 -10.92 -8.02 -2.29
C TYR A 115 -10.06 -6.79 -2.55
N LEU A 116 -9.56 -6.68 -3.78
CA LEU A 116 -8.78 -5.55 -4.28
C LEU A 116 -9.69 -4.63 -5.08
N ILE A 117 -9.68 -3.34 -4.75
CA ILE A 117 -10.33 -2.30 -5.56
C ILE A 117 -9.26 -1.66 -6.43
N GLU A 118 -9.41 -1.81 -7.74
CA GLU A 118 -8.47 -1.31 -8.75
C GLU A 118 -9.20 -0.41 -9.75
N HIS A 119 -8.52 0.59 -10.28
CA HIS A 119 -9.00 1.35 -11.45
C HIS A 119 -8.35 0.79 -12.71
N GLU A 120 -9.05 0.86 -13.84
CA GLU A 120 -8.50 0.50 -15.14
C GLU A 120 -8.15 1.76 -15.95
N PRO A 121 -6.86 2.12 -16.07
CA PRO A 121 -6.45 3.31 -16.81
C PRO A 121 -6.93 3.26 -18.26
N GLY A 122 -7.58 4.31 -18.72
CA GLY A 122 -8.04 4.45 -20.11
C GLY A 122 -9.37 3.77 -20.43
N VAL A 123 -9.98 3.05 -19.48
CA VAL A 123 -11.33 2.51 -19.63
C VAL A 123 -12.30 3.42 -18.87
N VAL A 124 -13.24 4.04 -19.58
CA VAL A 124 -14.19 5.00 -19.00
C VAL A 124 -15.63 4.49 -19.04
N ASP A 125 -16.42 4.87 -18.04
CA ASP A 125 -17.85 4.64 -17.96
C ASP A 125 -18.64 5.60 -18.88
N LYS A 126 -19.97 5.44 -18.90
CA LYS A 126 -20.89 6.28 -19.69
C LYS A 126 -20.85 7.77 -19.30
N LYS A 127 -20.29 8.10 -18.13
CA LYS A 127 -20.12 9.45 -17.60
C LYS A 127 -18.68 9.96 -17.76
N ASN A 128 -17.86 9.27 -18.56
CA ASN A 128 -16.47 9.61 -18.82
C ASN A 128 -15.58 9.54 -17.55
N ARG A 129 -15.88 8.60 -16.65
CA ARG A 129 -15.09 8.32 -15.44
C ARG A 129 -14.36 6.99 -15.52
N THR A 130 -13.15 6.92 -14.99
CA THR A 130 -12.29 5.74 -14.94
C THR A 130 -12.98 4.57 -14.23
N ILE A 131 -13.15 3.45 -14.92
CA ILE A 131 -13.85 2.28 -14.37
C ILE A 131 -13.09 1.70 -13.17
N LEU A 132 -13.84 1.38 -12.12
CA LEU A 132 -13.38 0.67 -10.94
C LEU A 132 -13.78 -0.81 -11.02
N THR A 133 -12.83 -1.70 -10.76
CA THR A 133 -13.01 -3.15 -10.71
C THR A 133 -12.69 -3.69 -9.32
N ILE A 134 -13.33 -4.81 -8.99
CA ILE A 134 -13.09 -5.52 -7.73
C ILE A 134 -12.57 -6.91 -8.08
N ARG A 135 -11.37 -7.24 -7.62
CA ARG A 135 -10.73 -8.54 -7.83
C ARG A 135 -10.64 -9.32 -6.53
N GLU A 136 -11.00 -10.59 -6.57
CA GLU A 136 -10.82 -11.50 -5.45
C GLU A 136 -9.40 -12.05 -5.44
N LYS A 137 -8.69 -11.96 -4.31
CA LYS A 137 -7.40 -12.66 -4.16
C LYS A 137 -7.65 -14.09 -3.66
N GLY A 138 -7.98 -14.99 -4.57
CA GLY A 138 -8.11 -16.42 -4.30
C GLY A 138 -6.75 -17.13 -4.29
N GLU A 139 -6.50 -17.96 -3.29
CA GLU A 139 -5.44 -18.97 -3.34
C GLU A 139 -5.87 -20.05 -4.35
N HIS A 140 -5.15 -20.16 -5.46
CA HIS A 140 -5.31 -21.13 -6.55
C HIS A 140 -6.59 -21.06 -7.41
N HIS A 141 -6.37 -20.84 -8.72
CA HIS A 141 -7.20 -21.20 -9.88
C HIS A 141 -8.54 -20.47 -10.14
N THR A 142 -8.53 -19.68 -11.24
CA THR A 142 -9.60 -19.49 -12.23
C THR A 142 -11.02 -19.17 -11.73
N GLN A 143 -11.36 -17.87 -11.72
CA GLN A 143 -12.51 -17.32 -12.44
C GLN A 143 -12.53 -15.79 -12.30
N GLU A 144 -12.22 -15.09 -13.39
CA GLU A 144 -12.49 -13.66 -13.56
C GLU A 144 -14.02 -13.44 -13.52
N LYS A 145 -14.57 -13.14 -12.35
CA LYS A 145 -15.93 -12.60 -12.28
C LYS A 145 -15.87 -11.11 -12.61
N GLN A 146 -16.05 -10.80 -13.88
CA GLN A 146 -16.20 -9.44 -14.39
C GLN A 146 -17.32 -8.67 -13.66
N ALA A 147 -16.95 -7.43 -13.32
CA ALA A 147 -17.75 -6.24 -13.04
C ALA A 147 -19.26 -6.42 -12.83
N LYS A 148 -19.69 -6.30 -11.57
CA LYS A 148 -21.02 -5.76 -11.23
C LYS A 148 -20.84 -4.36 -10.67
N SER A 149 -21.69 -3.43 -11.12
CA SER A 149 -21.72 -2.03 -10.69
C SER A 149 -21.57 -1.92 -9.17
N MET A 150 -20.66 -1.05 -8.74
CA MET A 150 -20.39 -0.75 -7.34
C MET A 150 -21.68 -0.47 -6.57
N ASP A 151 -22.00 -1.37 -5.65
CA ASP A 151 -22.93 -1.11 -4.56
C ASP A 151 -22.23 -1.58 -3.28
N LEU A 152 -21.25 -0.78 -2.83
CA LEU A 152 -20.43 -1.04 -1.63
C LEU A 152 -21.31 -1.23 -0.38
N SER A 153 -22.50 -0.61 -0.38
CA SER A 153 -23.52 -0.74 0.65
C SER A 153 -24.02 -2.19 0.86
N LYS A 154 -24.07 -3.00 -0.20
CA LYS A 154 -24.52 -4.40 -0.17
C LYS A 154 -23.39 -5.39 0.09
N MET A 155 -22.15 -4.92 0.11
CA MET A 155 -20.97 -5.72 0.42
C MET A 155 -20.52 -5.61 1.88
N SER A 156 -21.32 -4.96 2.74
CA SER A 156 -21.20 -5.14 4.20
C SER A 156 -21.75 -6.52 4.63
N ASN A 157 -21.31 -7.58 3.95
CA ASN A 157 -21.43 -8.93 4.45
C ASN A 157 -20.22 -9.16 5.36
N LYS A 158 -20.48 -9.72 6.54
CA LYS A 158 -19.50 -9.94 7.63
C LYS A 158 -18.23 -10.69 7.20
N ASP A 159 -18.18 -11.25 6.00
CA ASP A 159 -17.16 -12.19 5.55
C ASP A 159 -16.15 -11.62 4.53
N CYS A 160 -16.23 -10.33 4.18
CA CYS A 160 -15.29 -9.72 3.22
C CYS A 160 -14.59 -8.47 3.76
N GLN A 161 -13.37 -8.24 3.28
CA GLN A 161 -12.55 -7.06 3.59
C GLN A 161 -11.92 -6.53 2.31
N PHE A 162 -11.73 -5.22 2.23
CA PHE A 162 -11.25 -4.55 1.03
C PHE A 162 -9.88 -3.91 1.22
N ALA A 163 -9.11 -3.90 0.15
CA ALA A 163 -7.86 -3.18 0.05
C ALA A 163 -7.82 -2.33 -1.23
N ILE A 164 -7.20 -1.17 -1.14
CA ILE A 164 -7.13 -0.19 -2.23
C ILE A 164 -5.72 0.43 -2.31
N SER A 165 -5.26 0.72 -3.52
CA SER A 165 -4.01 1.46 -3.76
C SER A 165 -4.25 2.98 -3.76
N GLY A 166 -3.19 3.75 -3.49
CA GLY A 166 -3.25 5.22 -3.52
C GLY A 166 -3.67 5.79 -4.86
N SER A 167 -3.32 5.16 -5.99
CA SER A 167 -3.77 5.61 -7.31
C SER A 167 -5.27 5.44 -7.51
N THR A 168 -5.82 4.29 -7.11
CA THR A 168 -7.28 4.05 -7.14
C THR A 168 -8.00 4.92 -6.12
N PHE A 169 -7.41 5.16 -4.95
CA PHE A 169 -7.94 6.09 -3.94
C PHE A 169 -8.09 7.50 -4.53
N SER A 170 -7.07 8.00 -5.25
CA SER A 170 -7.17 9.28 -5.96
C SER A 170 -8.31 9.30 -6.98
N VAL A 171 -8.48 8.24 -7.78
CA VAL A 171 -9.60 8.16 -8.73
C VAL A 171 -10.94 8.25 -8.00
N VAL A 172 -11.10 7.53 -6.89
CA VAL A 172 -12.34 7.58 -6.08
C VAL A 172 -12.57 8.99 -5.54
N THR A 173 -11.56 9.63 -4.96
CA THR A 173 -11.68 10.99 -4.41
C THR A 173 -12.11 12.02 -5.46
N HIS A 174 -11.60 11.92 -6.70
CA HIS A 174 -11.86 12.94 -7.74
C HIS A 174 -13.10 12.63 -8.58
N GLU A 175 -13.35 11.36 -8.90
CA GLU A 175 -14.37 10.96 -9.88
C GLU A 175 -15.59 10.28 -9.24
N TYR A 176 -15.44 9.74 -8.02
CA TYR A 176 -16.49 9.03 -7.28
C TYR A 176 -16.63 9.51 -5.82
N PRO A 177 -16.77 10.82 -5.56
CA PRO A 177 -16.89 11.33 -4.19
C PRO A 177 -18.10 10.74 -3.46
N GLU A 178 -19.15 10.34 -4.18
CA GLU A 178 -20.33 9.67 -3.62
C GLU A 178 -20.03 8.30 -2.97
N LEU A 179 -18.89 7.68 -3.32
CA LEU A 179 -18.47 6.40 -2.78
C LEU A 179 -17.46 6.53 -1.64
N MET A 180 -16.93 7.73 -1.38
CA MET A 180 -15.84 7.96 -0.44
C MET A 180 -16.18 7.47 0.97
N ASP A 181 -17.35 7.87 1.48
CA ASP A 181 -17.84 7.51 2.83
C ASP A 181 -17.97 5.98 3.00
N GLN A 182 -18.53 5.33 1.99
CA GLN A 182 -18.69 3.86 1.99
C GLN A 182 -17.32 3.18 1.93
N LEU A 183 -16.42 3.70 1.09
CA LEU A 183 -15.09 3.14 0.90
C LEU A 183 -14.26 3.19 2.19
N VAL A 184 -14.22 4.34 2.89
CA VAL A 184 -13.50 4.44 4.17
C VAL A 184 -14.13 3.56 5.26
N CYS A 185 -15.43 3.27 5.19
CA CYS A 185 -16.11 2.38 6.12
C CYS A 185 -15.82 0.89 5.91
N VAL A 186 -15.50 0.47 4.67
CA VAL A 186 -15.32 -0.97 4.34
C VAL A 186 -13.87 -1.39 4.09
N CYS A 187 -12.98 -0.48 3.69
CA CYS A 187 -11.58 -0.80 3.40
C CYS A 187 -10.74 -0.95 4.68
N ASN A 188 -9.95 -2.01 4.77
CA ASN A 188 -9.04 -2.26 5.89
C ASN A 188 -7.58 -1.98 5.55
N VAL A 189 -7.22 -1.96 4.26
CA VAL A 189 -5.83 -1.75 3.83
C VAL A 189 -5.78 -0.70 2.74
N PHE A 190 -5.00 0.34 2.98
CA PHE A 190 -4.70 1.42 2.04
C PHE A 190 -3.19 1.38 1.78
N ALA A 191 -2.80 0.98 0.58
CA ALA A 191 -1.40 0.80 0.21
C ALA A 191 -0.94 1.81 -0.84
N ARG A 192 0.38 2.00 -0.99
CA ARG A 192 0.96 3.04 -1.87
C ARG A 192 0.37 4.45 -1.62
N MET A 193 0.01 4.76 -0.37
CA MET A 193 -0.58 6.05 -0.02
C MET A 193 0.50 7.12 0.12
N ALA A 194 0.32 8.25 -0.57
CA ALA A 194 1.12 9.45 -0.35
C ALA A 194 0.81 10.09 1.02
N PRO A 195 1.74 10.86 1.63
CA PRO A 195 1.53 11.50 2.93
C PRO A 195 0.20 12.28 3.03
N GLU A 196 -0.14 13.04 1.99
CA GLU A 196 -1.36 13.85 1.90
C GLU A 196 -2.61 12.96 1.87
N GLN A 197 -2.53 11.81 1.19
CA GLN A 197 -3.64 10.85 1.13
C GLN A 197 -3.89 10.18 2.48
N LYS A 198 -2.84 9.99 3.31
CA LYS A 198 -3.00 9.47 4.67
C LYS A 198 -3.79 10.45 5.53
N GLN A 199 -3.48 11.75 5.42
CA GLN A 199 -4.23 12.79 6.13
C GLN A 199 -5.68 12.82 5.66
N LEU A 200 -5.91 12.83 4.35
CA LEU A 200 -7.25 12.86 3.77
C LEU A 200 -8.11 11.66 4.21
N LEU A 201 -7.51 10.47 4.30
CA LEU A 201 -8.19 9.28 4.83
C LEU A 201 -8.62 9.46 6.29
N VAL A 202 -7.77 10.05 7.13
CA VAL A 202 -8.12 10.35 8.53
C VAL A 202 -9.29 11.32 8.59
N GLU A 203 -9.25 12.39 7.80
CA GLU A 203 -10.31 13.41 7.74
C GLU A 203 -11.65 12.79 7.29
N HIS A 204 -11.67 12.00 6.22
CA HIS A 204 -12.91 11.33 5.78
C HIS A 204 -13.45 10.33 6.80
N LEU A 205 -12.58 9.60 7.52
CA LEU A 205 -13.04 8.73 8.61
C LEU A 205 -13.71 9.55 9.74
N GLN A 206 -13.20 10.75 10.03
CA GLN A 206 -13.81 11.65 11.01
C GLN A 206 -15.15 12.22 10.51
N GLU A 207 -15.25 12.58 9.23
CA GLU A 207 -16.47 13.10 8.61
C GLU A 207 -17.63 12.09 8.68
N VAL A 208 -17.35 10.80 8.49
CA VAL A 208 -18.35 9.73 8.67
C VAL A 208 -18.62 9.37 10.14
N GLY A 209 -18.12 10.18 11.08
CA GLY A 209 -18.41 10.08 12.52
C GLY A 209 -17.54 9.10 13.30
N GLN A 210 -16.41 8.62 12.76
CA GLN A 210 -15.50 7.74 13.49
C GLN A 210 -14.54 8.53 14.38
N THR A 211 -14.30 8.02 15.60
CA THR A 211 -13.20 8.51 16.43
C THR A 211 -11.89 7.84 16.01
N VAL A 212 -11.09 8.55 15.22
CA VAL A 212 -9.83 8.05 14.68
C VAL A 212 -8.66 8.25 15.65
N ALA A 213 -7.96 7.16 15.97
CA ALA A 213 -6.59 7.18 16.50
C ALA A 213 -5.61 6.76 15.41
N MET A 214 -4.51 7.48 15.24
CA MET A 214 -3.47 7.15 14.27
C MET A 214 -2.14 6.89 14.97
N CYS A 215 -1.43 5.87 14.48
CA CYS A 215 -0.15 5.45 15.02
C CYS A 215 0.87 5.40 13.87
N GLY A 216 2.05 6.00 14.06
CA GLY A 216 3.09 6.06 13.01
C GLY A 216 4.45 6.43 13.58
N ASP A 217 5.52 6.21 12.81
CA ASP A 217 6.91 6.44 13.23
C ASP A 217 7.72 7.32 12.28
N GLY A 218 7.17 7.71 11.12
CA GLY A 218 7.88 8.48 10.11
C GLY A 218 7.32 9.89 9.88
N ALA A 219 8.14 10.74 9.26
CA ALA A 219 7.75 12.10 8.83
C ALA A 219 6.53 12.10 7.89
N ASN A 220 6.36 11.01 7.12
CA ASN A 220 5.24 10.80 6.21
C ASN A 220 3.88 10.68 6.91
N ASP A 221 3.86 10.46 8.22
CA ASP A 221 2.64 10.30 9.01
C ASP A 221 2.30 11.56 9.82
N CYS A 222 3.17 12.58 9.82
CA CYS A 222 3.03 13.77 10.69
C CYS A 222 1.68 14.48 10.51
N ALA A 223 1.28 14.74 9.27
CA ALA A 223 0.04 15.47 9.00
C ALA A 223 -1.19 14.68 9.44
N ALA A 224 -1.18 13.36 9.20
CA ALA A 224 -2.26 12.46 9.55
C ALA A 224 -2.33 12.17 11.07
N LEU A 225 -1.17 12.08 11.75
CA LEU A 225 -1.07 12.02 13.22
C LEU A 225 -1.68 13.26 13.87
N LYS A 226 -1.46 14.43 13.28
CA LYS A 226 -2.00 15.70 13.76
C LYS A 226 -3.50 15.84 13.49
N ALA A 227 -3.99 15.31 12.37
CA ALA A 227 -5.40 15.34 12.01
C ALA A 227 -6.24 14.41 12.89
N ALA A 228 -5.69 13.26 13.32
CA ALA A 228 -6.40 12.28 14.13
C ALA A 228 -6.84 12.83 15.49
N HIS A 229 -7.92 12.30 16.05
CA HIS A 229 -8.36 12.65 17.42
C HIS A 229 -7.31 12.27 18.46
N ALA A 230 -6.57 11.19 18.20
CA ALA A 230 -5.41 10.79 18.97
C ALA A 230 -4.27 10.34 18.04
N GLY A 231 -3.24 11.18 17.89
CA GLY A 231 -1.99 10.80 17.23
C GLY A 231 -1.00 10.19 18.22
N ILE A 232 -0.43 9.04 17.86
CA ILE A 232 0.56 8.32 18.65
C ILE A 232 1.83 8.15 17.81
N SER A 233 2.90 8.81 18.21
CA SER A 233 4.21 8.59 17.60
C SER A 233 4.93 7.42 18.27
N LEU A 234 5.41 6.51 17.44
CA LEU A 234 6.18 5.34 17.84
C LEU A 234 7.69 5.57 17.81
N SER A 235 8.18 6.75 17.40
CA SER A 235 9.60 7.08 17.39
C SER A 235 9.87 8.40 18.13
N GLU A 236 11.10 8.59 18.63
CA GLU A 236 11.56 9.89 19.17
C GLU A 236 12.06 10.83 18.05
N ALA A 237 11.88 10.45 16.79
CA ALA A 237 12.24 11.24 15.61
C ALA A 237 11.15 12.27 15.27
N GLU A 238 11.28 13.01 14.16
CA GLU A 238 10.44 14.16 13.76
C GLU A 238 8.91 13.97 13.92
N ALA A 239 8.41 12.74 13.83
CA ALA A 239 7.00 12.41 14.06
C ALA A 239 6.50 12.73 15.49
N SER A 240 7.38 12.77 16.50
CA SER A 240 7.00 13.08 17.88
C SER A 240 6.60 14.54 18.07
N ILE A 241 7.01 15.45 17.19
CA ILE A 241 6.59 16.86 17.22
C ILE A 241 5.12 17.00 16.82
N ALA A 242 4.63 16.10 15.96
CA ALA A 242 3.28 16.17 15.40
C ALA A 242 2.22 15.41 16.21
N ALA A 243 2.61 14.43 17.03
CA ALA A 243 1.68 13.58 17.77
C ALA A 243 1.48 14.06 19.23
N PRO A 244 0.24 14.13 19.74
CA PRO A 244 -0.03 14.48 21.14
C PRO A 244 0.49 13.43 22.14
N PHE A 245 0.72 12.18 21.71
CA PHE A 245 1.30 11.12 22.54
C PHE A 245 2.55 10.50 21.88
N THR A 246 3.56 10.18 22.70
CA THR A 246 4.80 9.53 22.24
C THR A 246 5.10 8.31 23.10
N SER A 247 5.40 7.17 22.47
CA SER A 247 5.82 5.95 23.19
C SER A 247 7.29 6.01 23.60
N LYS A 248 7.58 5.74 24.87
CA LYS A 248 8.96 5.67 25.43
C LYS A 248 9.55 4.25 25.42
N VAL A 249 8.78 3.24 25.01
CA VAL A 249 9.18 1.83 25.07
C VAL A 249 9.97 1.44 23.83
N GLY A 250 11.21 0.98 24.03
CA GLY A 250 12.17 0.64 22.96
C GLY A 250 11.70 -0.38 21.93
N GLY A 251 10.83 -1.33 22.30
CA GLY A 251 10.29 -2.34 21.38
C GLY A 251 9.35 -1.80 20.30
N VAL A 252 8.91 -0.54 20.44
CA VAL A 252 8.01 0.14 19.50
C VAL A 252 8.77 1.21 18.69
N ARG A 253 10.02 1.53 19.06
CA ARG A 253 10.85 2.56 18.42
C ARG A 253 11.06 2.27 16.93
N GLY A 254 10.87 3.30 16.10
CA GLY A 254 11.13 3.27 14.66
C GLY A 254 12.61 3.05 14.38
N GLY A 255 12.90 1.98 13.65
CA GLY A 255 14.16 1.81 12.93
C GLY A 255 13.94 2.26 11.50
N VAL A 256 14.93 2.94 10.93
CA VAL A 256 14.96 3.43 9.55
C VAL A 256 14.44 2.36 8.57
N TYR A 257 13.37 2.68 7.84
CA TYR A 257 12.73 1.85 6.79
C TYR A 257 13.17 2.27 5.38
#